data_AF-A0A0H5QUM2-F1
#
_entry.id   AF-A0A0H5QUM2-F1
#
_cell.length_a   1.000
_cell.length_b   1.000
_cell.length_c   1.000
_cell.angle_alpha   90.00
_cell.angle_beta   90.00
_cell.angle_gamma   90.00
#
_symmetry.space_group_name_H-M   'P 1'
#
loop_
_entity.id
_entity.type
_entity.pdbx_description
1 polymer ?
#
loop_
_entity_poly.entity_id
_entity_poly.type
_entity_poly.pdbx_seq_one_letter_code
_entity_poly.pdbx_strand_id
1 'polypeptide(L)'
;IKTLDSSKEFEVSKMSEQLKTQIDTLKKLDHDEFRSQFSKIFQQAIYEGISDHHPSWIVIPMTAERFVEQAQYFRLAHIDFLSNAGIEDLLKHPGKLPVQIMEFLAQSEQVKSAALKHCNGNVEQYALTMLTVDHLMNTWIPIEPVQAWPLVFTPADQCCMIRTMIGQAVPGSDHQVQFLVRSETIQNDWYTRWNMQPYEMYVWNSRSVAHAAVKIGDGKGKRSSIACPLLIVHPNDDLSPSVLSSSPKYDTL
;
A
#
# COMPACT_ATOMS: atom_id res chain seq x y z
N ILE A 1 -23.00 -18.53 5.47
CA ILE A 1 -22.11 -17.44 5.03
C ILE A 1 -20.87 -17.55 5.90
N LYS A 2 -19.76 -18.05 5.37
CA LYS A 2 -18.51 -18.17 6.14
C LYS A 2 -17.78 -16.83 6.06
N THR A 3 -17.53 -16.23 7.21
CA THR A 3 -16.62 -15.09 7.37
C THR A 3 -15.24 -15.49 6.83
N LEU A 4 -14.58 -14.58 6.10
CA LEU A 4 -13.16 -14.74 5.77
C LEU A 4 -12.40 -14.68 7.10
N ASP A 5 -11.88 -15.82 7.57
CA ASP A 5 -10.88 -15.82 8.63
C ASP A 5 -9.59 -15.20 8.10
N SER A 6 -8.92 -14.42 8.95
CA SER A 6 -7.75 -13.56 8.71
C SER A 6 -6.48 -14.24 8.16
N SER A 7 -6.52 -15.54 7.85
CA SER A 7 -5.33 -16.31 7.44
C SER A 7 -4.88 -16.10 5.99
N LYS A 8 -5.61 -15.30 5.19
CA LYS A 8 -5.37 -15.18 3.74
C LYS A 8 -4.65 -13.90 3.31
N GLU A 9 -4.29 -13.04 4.27
CA GLU A 9 -3.62 -11.73 4.03
C GLU A 9 -4.33 -10.83 3.00
N PHE A 10 -5.63 -11.07 2.77
CA PHE A 10 -6.52 -10.29 1.93
C PHE A 10 -7.88 -10.16 2.60
N GLU A 11 -8.44 -8.96 2.57
CA GLU A 11 -9.71 -8.61 3.21
C GLU A 11 -10.53 -7.65 2.34
N VAL A 12 -11.84 -7.62 2.58
CA VAL A 12 -12.73 -6.61 2.04
C VAL A 12 -13.48 -5.93 3.16
N SER A 13 -13.32 -4.62 3.29
CA SER A 13 -14.05 -3.80 4.24
C SER A 13 -14.97 -2.81 3.54
N LYS A 14 -16.00 -2.33 4.23
CA LYS A 14 -16.86 -1.25 3.73
C LYS A 14 -16.30 0.07 4.23
N MET A 15 -16.17 1.05 3.34
CA MET A 15 -15.80 2.40 3.74
C MET A 15 -16.90 3.04 4.61
N SER A 16 -16.49 3.93 5.51
CA SER A 16 -17.43 4.77 6.27
C SER A 16 -18.13 5.78 5.35
N GLU A 17 -19.35 6.20 5.70
CA GLU A 17 -20.09 7.21 4.91
C GLU A 17 -19.35 8.55 4.81
N GLN A 18 -18.58 8.90 5.85
CA GLN A 18 -17.73 10.08 5.85
C GLN A 18 -16.64 9.99 4.78
N LEU A 19 -15.90 8.86 4.74
CA LEU A 19 -14.84 8.65 3.76
C LEU A 19 -15.41 8.62 2.33
N LYS A 20 -16.57 7.99 2.12
CA LYS A 20 -17.29 8.00 0.83
C LYS A 20 -17.58 9.43 0.36
N THR A 21 -18.19 10.22 1.24
CA THR A 21 -18.57 11.60 0.94
C THR A 21 -17.34 12.43 0.57
N GLN A 22 -16.23 12.29 1.31
CA GLN A 22 -14.99 12.98 1.02
C GLN A 22 -14.42 12.58 -0.35
N ILE A 23 -14.34 11.28 -0.66
CA ILE A 23 -13.86 10.78 -1.96
C ILE A 23 -14.74 11.28 -3.11
N ASP A 24 -16.06 11.35 -2.93
CA ASP A 24 -16.98 11.84 -3.96
C ASP A 24 -16.73 13.29 -4.37
N THR A 25 -16.28 14.13 -3.43
CA THR A 25 -15.89 15.52 -3.77
C THR A 25 -14.68 15.59 -4.70
N LEU A 26 -13.85 14.54 -4.73
CA LEU A 26 -12.62 14.51 -5.53
C LEU A 26 -12.86 14.06 -6.98
N LYS A 27 -14.05 13.54 -7.32
CA LYS A 27 -14.34 12.94 -8.63
C LYS A 27 -14.10 13.89 -9.82
N LYS A 28 -14.22 15.20 -9.61
CA LYS A 28 -14.05 16.22 -10.65
C LYS A 28 -12.65 16.83 -10.73
N LEU A 29 -11.79 16.54 -9.74
CA LEU A 29 -10.41 17.04 -9.73
C LEU A 29 -9.60 16.40 -10.86
N ASP A 30 -8.56 17.09 -11.32
CA ASP A 30 -7.58 16.51 -12.23
C ASP A 30 -6.78 15.39 -11.54
N HIS A 31 -5.91 14.71 -12.30
CA HIS A 31 -5.18 13.55 -11.79
C HIS A 31 -4.23 13.89 -10.62
N ASP A 32 -3.47 14.98 -10.73
CA ASP A 32 -2.47 15.35 -9.73
C ASP A 32 -3.14 15.92 -8.46
N GLU A 33 -4.18 16.74 -8.62
CA GLU A 33 -5.02 17.24 -7.51
C GLU A 33 -5.76 16.11 -6.80
N PHE A 34 -6.41 15.22 -7.56
CA PHE A 34 -7.07 14.02 -7.03
C PHE A 34 -6.08 13.21 -6.19
N ARG A 35 -4.90 12.93 -6.75
CA ARG A 35 -3.87 12.13 -6.08
C ARG A 35 -3.48 12.73 -4.73
N SER A 36 -3.16 14.03 -4.69
CA SER A 36 -2.74 14.70 -3.45
C SER A 36 -3.85 14.71 -2.40
N GLN A 37 -5.07 15.06 -2.79
CA GLN A 37 -6.20 15.16 -1.85
C GLN A 37 -6.67 13.80 -1.36
N PHE A 38 -6.74 12.80 -2.25
CA PHE A 38 -7.10 11.44 -1.89
C PHE A 38 -6.10 10.86 -0.89
N SER A 39 -4.80 10.97 -1.14
CA SER A 39 -3.77 10.46 -0.23
C SER A 39 -3.91 11.05 1.18
N LYS A 40 -4.18 12.35 1.31
CA LYS A 40 -4.38 13.00 2.61
C LYS A 40 -5.62 12.49 3.34
N ILE A 41 -6.77 12.49 2.67
CA ILE A 41 -8.04 12.01 3.22
C ILE A 41 -7.93 10.54 3.65
N PHE A 42 -7.33 9.72 2.78
CA PHE A 42 -7.21 8.29 3.00
C PHE A 42 -6.25 7.99 4.16
N GLN A 43 -5.11 8.66 4.21
CA GLN A 43 -4.17 8.52 5.32
C GLN A 43 -4.79 8.91 6.66
N GLN A 44 -5.52 10.03 6.71
CA GLN A 44 -6.18 10.48 7.93
C GLN A 44 -7.19 9.44 8.41
N ALA A 45 -8.05 8.94 7.51
CA ALA A 45 -9.05 7.95 7.85
C ALA A 45 -8.45 6.62 8.37
N ILE A 46 -7.33 6.18 7.80
CA ILE A 46 -6.62 4.99 8.30
C ILE A 46 -5.96 5.28 9.65
N TYR A 47 -5.30 6.43 9.80
CA TYR A 47 -4.63 6.80 11.04
C TYR A 47 -5.61 6.91 12.22
N GLU A 48 -6.77 7.56 12.02
CA GLU A 48 -7.86 7.63 13.01
C GLU A 48 -8.34 6.24 13.47
N GLY A 49 -8.28 5.24 12.59
CA GLY A 49 -8.66 3.86 12.92
C GLY A 49 -7.63 3.08 13.72
N ILE A 50 -6.35 3.49 13.73
CA ILE A 50 -5.25 2.73 14.34
C ILE A 50 -4.53 3.48 15.46
N SER A 51 -4.69 4.80 15.55
CA SER A 51 -3.87 5.67 16.41
C SER A 51 -3.95 5.31 17.90
N ASP A 52 -5.09 4.81 18.35
CA ASP A 52 -5.29 4.43 19.76
C ASP A 52 -4.45 3.20 20.16
N HIS A 53 -4.17 2.31 19.20
CA HIS A 53 -3.42 1.07 19.42
C HIS A 53 -1.96 1.19 18.97
N HIS A 54 -1.69 2.03 17.97
CA HIS A 54 -0.39 2.18 17.34
C HIS A 54 -0.03 3.67 17.13
N PRO A 55 0.11 4.46 18.21
CA PRO A 55 0.31 5.91 18.10
C PRO A 55 1.64 6.31 17.43
N SER A 56 2.65 5.43 17.48
CA SER A 56 3.96 5.66 16.87
C SER A 56 4.03 5.28 15.38
N TRP A 57 3.02 4.58 14.86
CA TRP A 57 3.00 4.15 13.47
C TRP A 57 2.79 5.33 12.53
N ILE A 58 3.51 5.31 11.41
CA ILE A 58 3.43 6.30 10.34
C ILE A 58 2.77 5.61 9.15
N VAL A 59 1.60 6.12 8.77
CA VAL A 59 0.85 5.64 7.61
C VAL A 59 1.22 6.49 6.40
N ILE A 60 1.78 5.86 5.37
CA ILE A 60 2.29 6.52 4.16
C ILE A 60 1.47 6.01 2.95
N PRO A 61 0.56 6.83 2.39
CA PRO A 61 -0.08 6.54 1.11
C PRO A 61 0.94 6.75 -0.01
N MET A 62 1.44 5.65 -0.58
CA MET A 62 2.62 5.70 -1.45
C MET A 62 2.32 6.37 -2.79
N THR A 63 1.23 5.97 -3.45
CA THR A 63 0.68 6.66 -4.62
C THR A 63 -0.82 6.44 -4.68
N ALA A 64 -1.59 7.40 -5.17
CA ALA A 64 -3.01 7.24 -5.42
C ALA A 64 -3.29 7.41 -6.92
N GLU A 65 -3.79 6.35 -7.54
CA GLU A 65 -4.06 6.29 -8.96
C GLU A 65 -5.55 6.10 -9.21
N ARG A 66 -6.15 7.01 -10.00
CA ARG A 66 -7.54 6.91 -10.43
C ARG A 66 -7.63 6.40 -11.86
N PHE A 67 -8.18 5.20 -12.01
CA PHE A 67 -8.48 4.60 -13.29
C PHE A 67 -9.94 4.86 -13.64
N VAL A 68 -10.19 5.49 -14.78
CA VAL A 68 -11.53 5.76 -15.30
C VAL A 68 -11.74 4.93 -16.56
N GLU A 69 -12.83 4.16 -16.60
CA GLU A 69 -13.25 3.42 -17.79
C GLU A 69 -12.16 2.50 -18.40
N GLN A 70 -11.32 1.90 -17.56
CA GLN A 70 -10.22 1.07 -18.03
C GLN A 70 -10.77 -0.17 -18.74
N ALA A 71 -10.34 -0.37 -19.99
CA ALA A 71 -10.80 -1.47 -20.86
C ALA A 71 -9.74 -2.55 -21.08
N GLN A 72 -8.47 -2.27 -20.73
CA GLN A 72 -7.35 -3.18 -20.92
C GLN A 72 -6.71 -3.53 -19.57
N TYR A 73 -6.71 -4.83 -19.28
CA TYR A 73 -6.11 -5.42 -18.09
C TYR A 73 -5.08 -6.43 -18.55
N PHE A 74 -3.86 -5.95 -18.80
CA PHE A 74 -2.73 -6.78 -19.18
C PHE A 74 -1.76 -6.88 -18.02
N ARG A 75 -2.05 -7.78 -17.07
CA ARG A 75 -1.03 -8.33 -16.19
C ARG A 75 -1.29 -9.81 -15.96
N LEU A 76 -0.22 -10.60 -16.06
CA LEU A 76 -0.18 -11.95 -15.51
C LEU A 76 -0.46 -11.87 -14.01
N ALA A 77 -0.86 -13.00 -13.41
CA ALA A 77 -0.93 -13.12 -11.97
C ALA A 77 0.41 -12.74 -11.32
N HIS A 78 0.41 -11.74 -10.45
CA HIS A 78 1.65 -11.21 -9.86
C HIS A 78 1.45 -10.69 -8.43
N ILE A 79 2.58 -10.56 -7.75
CA ILE A 79 2.78 -9.91 -6.46
C ILE A 79 3.63 -8.66 -6.74
N ASP A 80 3.17 -7.48 -6.30
CA ASP A 80 3.72 -6.20 -6.73
C ASP A 80 5.12 -5.91 -6.21
N PHE A 81 5.48 -6.47 -5.05
CA PHE A 81 6.80 -6.32 -4.47
C PHE A 81 7.40 -7.67 -4.10
N LEU A 82 8.73 -7.73 -4.04
CA LEU A 82 9.42 -8.91 -3.55
C LEU A 82 9.02 -9.19 -2.09
N SER A 83 8.95 -10.46 -1.72
CA SER A 83 8.58 -10.91 -0.36
C SER A 83 9.37 -10.22 0.78
N ASN A 84 10.62 -9.85 0.53
CA ASN A 84 11.52 -9.20 1.47
C ASN A 84 11.72 -7.69 1.20
N ALA A 85 10.91 -7.08 0.32
CA ALA A 85 11.04 -5.67 0.00
C ALA A 85 10.88 -4.80 1.25
N GLY A 86 11.85 -3.91 1.46
CA GLY A 86 11.89 -2.90 2.52
C GLY A 86 11.89 -1.48 1.95
N ILE A 87 12.12 -0.49 2.82
CA ILE A 87 12.11 0.94 2.45
C ILE A 87 13.14 1.22 1.35
N GLU A 88 14.34 0.64 1.44
CA GLU A 88 15.39 0.81 0.43
C GLU A 88 14.93 0.39 -0.97
N ASP A 89 14.24 -0.75 -1.08
CA ASP A 89 13.69 -1.23 -2.35
C ASP A 89 12.61 -0.28 -2.91
N LEU A 90 11.78 0.26 -2.02
CA LEU A 90 10.74 1.23 -2.39
C LEU A 90 11.34 2.56 -2.88
N LEU A 91 12.45 3.01 -2.29
CA LEU A 91 13.14 4.24 -2.70
C LEU A 91 13.96 4.06 -3.99
N LYS A 92 14.29 2.83 -4.36
CA LYS A 92 14.89 2.50 -5.68
C LYS A 92 13.86 2.22 -6.76
N HIS A 93 12.58 2.15 -6.40
CA HIS A 93 11.52 1.85 -7.34
C HIS A 93 11.43 2.93 -8.44
N PRO A 94 11.31 2.56 -9.74
CA PRO A 94 11.23 3.56 -10.80
C PRO A 94 9.94 4.39 -10.72
N GLY A 95 9.98 5.58 -11.32
CA GLY A 95 8.83 6.48 -11.39
C GLY A 95 8.72 7.41 -10.17
N LYS A 96 7.49 7.77 -9.80
CA LYS A 96 7.21 8.79 -8.77
C LYS A 96 7.19 8.25 -7.34
N LEU A 97 7.22 6.92 -7.16
CA LEU A 97 7.06 6.27 -5.86
C LEU A 97 8.07 6.75 -4.81
N PRO A 98 9.40 6.82 -5.11
CA PRO A 98 10.38 7.27 -4.11
C PRO A 98 10.12 8.72 -3.69
N VAL A 99 9.85 9.58 -4.66
CA VAL A 99 9.59 11.01 -4.43
C VAL A 99 8.37 11.19 -3.54
N GLN A 100 7.28 10.44 -3.79
CA GLN A 100 6.05 10.56 -3.02
C GLN A 100 6.21 10.07 -1.58
N ILE A 101 6.93 8.96 -1.36
CA ILE A 101 7.26 8.50 0.00
C ILE A 101 8.07 9.57 0.74
N MET A 102 9.10 10.12 0.10
CA MET A 102 9.97 11.11 0.72
C MET A 102 9.28 12.46 0.96
N GLU A 103 8.44 12.93 0.03
CA GLU A 103 7.62 14.13 0.20
C GLU A 103 6.68 13.98 1.40
N PHE A 104 6.05 12.81 1.55
CA PHE A 104 5.16 12.54 2.67
C PHE A 104 5.93 12.55 4.01
N LEU A 105 7.05 11.82 4.07
CA LEU A 105 7.90 11.77 5.25
C LEU A 105 8.44 13.17 5.64
N ALA A 106 8.86 13.97 4.66
CA ALA A 106 9.36 15.32 4.88
C ALA A 106 8.27 16.30 5.39
N GLN A 107 6.99 16.01 5.18
CA GLN A 107 5.88 16.82 5.69
C GLN A 107 5.48 16.46 7.13
N SER A 108 5.89 15.29 7.64
CA SER A 108 5.58 14.87 9.00
C SER A 108 6.47 15.58 10.03
N GLU A 109 5.87 16.33 10.96
CA GLU A 109 6.62 16.98 12.06
C GLU A 109 7.33 15.98 12.96
N GLN A 110 6.72 14.82 13.21
CA GLN A 110 7.32 13.73 13.97
C GLN A 110 8.60 13.24 13.28
N VAL A 111 8.52 12.98 11.96
CA VAL A 111 9.66 12.52 11.17
C VAL A 111 10.73 13.59 11.09
N LYS A 112 10.38 14.85 10.81
CA LYS A 112 11.35 15.96 10.77
C LYS A 112 12.10 16.11 12.09
N SER A 113 11.39 16.07 13.21
CA SER A 113 11.98 16.18 14.54
C SER A 113 12.90 15.00 14.84
N ALA A 114 12.49 13.78 14.49
CA ALA A 114 13.28 12.58 14.70
C ALA A 114 14.52 12.53 13.78
N ALA A 115 14.38 12.90 12.51
CA ALA A 115 15.47 13.01 11.56
C ALA A 115 16.48 14.08 12.00
N LEU A 116 16.03 15.21 12.54
CA LEU A 116 16.92 16.22 13.13
C LEU A 116 17.74 15.65 14.28
N LYS A 117 17.09 14.90 15.16
CA LYS A 117 17.72 14.31 16.35
C LYS A 117 18.70 13.17 16.03
N HIS A 118 18.39 12.33 15.05
CA HIS A 118 19.11 11.07 14.81
C HIS A 118 19.94 11.04 13.54
N CYS A 119 19.63 11.90 12.57
CA CYS A 119 20.22 11.89 11.24
C CYS A 119 20.59 13.30 10.74
N ASN A 120 20.84 14.26 11.64
CA ASN A 120 21.19 15.66 11.32
C ASN A 120 20.21 16.34 10.33
N GLY A 121 18.93 15.98 10.41
CA GLY A 121 17.87 16.51 9.56
C GLY A 121 17.71 15.77 8.23
N ASN A 122 18.52 14.75 7.96
CA ASN A 122 18.39 13.93 6.75
C ASN A 122 17.24 12.93 6.90
N VAL A 123 16.10 13.23 6.27
CA VAL A 123 14.89 12.40 6.28
C VAL A 123 15.08 11.08 5.55
N GLU A 124 15.86 11.04 4.46
CA GLU A 124 16.13 9.81 3.71
C GLU A 124 16.96 8.83 4.54
N GLN A 125 18.01 9.33 5.18
CA GLN A 125 18.81 8.53 6.11
C GLN A 125 17.95 8.03 7.26
N TYR A 126 17.10 8.89 7.84
CA TYR A 126 16.16 8.48 8.89
C TYR A 126 15.23 7.37 8.42
N ALA A 127 14.65 7.49 7.22
CA ALA A 127 13.78 6.47 6.66
C ALA A 127 14.50 5.12 6.48
N LEU A 128 15.75 5.14 6.00
CA LEU A 128 16.53 3.93 5.74
C LEU A 128 17.04 3.24 7.00
N THR A 129 17.38 3.99 8.05
CA THR A 129 18.07 3.43 9.23
C THR A 129 17.19 3.33 10.48
N MET A 130 16.11 4.11 10.56
CA MET A 130 15.32 4.26 11.78
C MET A 130 13.87 3.80 11.64
N LEU A 131 13.38 3.52 10.42
CA LEU A 131 12.02 3.04 10.20
C LEU A 131 12.01 1.56 9.83
N THR A 132 11.08 0.82 10.43
CA THR A 132 10.81 -0.59 10.11
C THR A 132 9.44 -0.72 9.47
N VAL A 133 9.35 -1.55 8.42
CA VAL A 133 8.10 -1.83 7.71
C VAL A 133 7.28 -2.85 8.48
N ASP A 134 6.13 -2.44 9.02
CA ASP A 134 5.12 -3.35 9.56
C ASP A 134 4.27 -3.94 8.44
N HIS A 135 3.76 -3.06 7.58
CA HIS A 135 2.83 -3.43 6.53
C HIS A 135 3.15 -2.73 5.21
N LEU A 136 3.14 -3.54 4.14
CA LEU A 136 3.12 -3.06 2.77
C LEU A 136 1.90 -3.68 2.10
N MET A 137 0.88 -2.86 1.86
CA MET A 137 -0.44 -3.32 1.46
C MET A 137 -0.90 -2.59 0.21
N ASN A 138 -1.63 -3.29 -0.65
CA ASN A 138 -2.35 -2.69 -1.73
C ASN A 138 -3.77 -2.42 -1.29
N THR A 139 -4.25 -1.22 -1.61
CA THR A 139 -5.67 -0.89 -1.48
C THR A 139 -6.24 -0.69 -2.87
N TRP A 140 -7.39 -1.32 -3.13
CA TRP A 140 -8.15 -1.11 -4.36
C TRP A 140 -9.62 -0.87 -4.06
N ILE A 141 -10.18 0.17 -4.67
CA ILE A 141 -11.54 0.65 -4.41
C ILE A 141 -12.25 0.82 -5.75
N PRO A 142 -13.27 0.01 -6.08
CA PRO A 142 -14.15 0.32 -7.19
C PRO A 142 -14.93 1.60 -6.87
N ILE A 143 -15.07 2.46 -7.86
CA ILE A 143 -15.92 3.67 -7.76
C ILE A 143 -17.25 3.50 -8.51
N GLU A 144 -17.39 2.36 -9.20
CA GLU A 144 -18.60 1.90 -9.90
C GLU A 144 -18.73 0.38 -9.70
N PRO A 145 -19.94 -0.20 -9.79
CA PRO A 145 -20.10 -1.65 -9.75
C PRO A 145 -19.25 -2.35 -10.80
N VAL A 146 -18.51 -3.39 -10.39
CA VAL A 146 -17.63 -4.12 -11.31
C VAL A 146 -18.43 -5.11 -12.14
N GLN A 147 -18.62 -4.78 -13.42
CA GLN A 147 -19.39 -5.61 -14.36
C GLN A 147 -18.50 -6.52 -15.22
N ALA A 148 -17.22 -6.19 -15.37
CA ALA A 148 -16.23 -7.01 -16.04
C ALA A 148 -14.87 -6.86 -15.35
N TRP A 149 -13.99 -7.85 -15.51
CA TRP A 149 -12.63 -7.82 -14.97
C TRP A 149 -12.57 -7.71 -13.44
N PRO A 150 -13.27 -8.55 -12.64
CA PRO A 150 -13.11 -8.56 -11.19
C PRO A 150 -11.68 -8.94 -10.79
N LEU A 151 -11.24 -8.45 -9.63
CA LEU A 151 -10.00 -8.91 -9.03
C LEU A 151 -10.15 -10.35 -8.53
N VAL A 152 -9.08 -11.11 -8.70
CA VAL A 152 -8.89 -12.43 -8.11
C VAL A 152 -7.59 -12.44 -7.32
N PHE A 153 -7.58 -13.23 -6.25
CA PHE A 153 -6.48 -13.30 -5.30
C PHE A 153 -6.11 -14.77 -5.05
N THR A 154 -4.82 -15.05 -4.99
CA THR A 154 -4.27 -16.31 -4.49
C THR A 154 -3.63 -16.04 -3.13
N PRO A 155 -3.94 -16.80 -2.07
CA PRO A 155 -3.41 -16.51 -0.73
C PRO A 155 -1.90 -16.75 -0.63
N ALA A 156 -1.28 -16.13 0.37
CA ALA A 156 0.17 -16.11 0.57
C ALA A 156 0.82 -17.50 0.68
N ASP A 157 0.15 -18.45 1.33
CA ASP A 157 0.63 -19.83 1.50
C ASP A 157 0.76 -20.60 0.17
N GLN A 158 0.04 -20.16 -0.87
CA GLN A 158 0.11 -20.72 -2.23
C GLN A 158 1.05 -19.93 -3.15
N CYS A 159 1.71 -18.90 -2.63
CA CYS A 159 2.58 -17.98 -3.37
C CYS A 159 4.06 -18.11 -2.97
N CYS A 160 4.47 -19.28 -2.46
CA CYS A 160 5.84 -19.54 -2.04
C CYS A 160 6.85 -19.47 -3.22
N MET A 161 8.14 -19.30 -2.90
CA MET A 161 9.20 -19.07 -3.90
C MET A 161 9.27 -20.10 -5.03
N ILE A 162 8.93 -21.37 -4.79
CA ILE A 162 8.94 -22.41 -5.84
C ILE A 162 7.78 -22.26 -6.84
N ARG A 163 6.76 -21.46 -6.50
CA ARG A 163 5.58 -21.17 -7.33
C ARG A 163 5.65 -19.78 -7.95
N THR A 164 6.70 -19.01 -7.68
CA THR A 164 6.86 -17.66 -8.24
C THR A 164 8.15 -17.55 -9.03
N MET A 165 8.16 -16.71 -10.06
CA MET A 165 9.36 -16.31 -10.76
C MET A 165 9.51 -14.80 -10.71
N ILE A 166 10.74 -14.33 -10.48
CA ILE A 166 11.05 -12.91 -10.53
C ILE A 166 11.24 -12.51 -11.98
N GLY A 167 10.60 -11.42 -12.39
CA GLY A 167 10.80 -10.85 -13.71
C GLY A 167 10.48 -9.36 -13.72
N GLN A 168 10.84 -8.72 -14.83
CA GLN A 168 10.52 -7.31 -15.04
C GLN A 168 9.01 -7.13 -15.15
N ALA A 169 8.46 -6.16 -14.42
CA ALA A 169 7.05 -5.80 -14.49
C ALA A 169 6.62 -5.38 -15.91
N VAL A 170 7.54 -4.71 -16.61
CA VAL A 170 7.44 -4.33 -18.02
C VAL A 170 8.81 -4.60 -18.66
N PRO A 171 8.89 -5.17 -19.87
CA PRO A 171 10.17 -5.39 -20.55
C PRO A 171 11.04 -4.13 -20.59
N GLY A 172 12.27 -4.22 -20.09
CA GLY A 172 13.21 -3.10 -20.01
C GLY A 172 13.06 -2.21 -18.76
N SER A 173 12.16 -2.52 -17.83
CA SER A 173 12.07 -1.80 -16.56
C SER A 173 12.97 -2.41 -15.48
N ASP A 174 13.54 -1.57 -14.63
CA ASP A 174 14.28 -2.02 -13.44
C ASP A 174 13.37 -2.56 -12.32
N HIS A 175 12.06 -2.30 -12.42
CA HIS A 175 11.08 -2.82 -11.48
C HIS A 175 10.86 -4.32 -11.67
N GLN A 176 11.21 -5.09 -10.63
CA GLN A 176 10.97 -6.52 -10.55
C GLN A 176 9.67 -6.79 -9.78
N VAL A 177 8.90 -7.77 -10.26
CA VAL A 177 7.71 -8.31 -9.59
C VAL A 177 7.83 -9.83 -9.51
N GLN A 178 7.07 -10.45 -8.61
CA GLN A 178 6.97 -11.92 -8.57
C GLN A 178 5.73 -12.35 -9.36
N PHE A 179 5.94 -13.04 -10.47
CA PHE A 179 4.87 -13.66 -11.24
C PHE A 179 4.55 -15.04 -10.70
N LEU A 180 3.26 -15.34 -10.57
CA LEU A 180 2.83 -16.69 -10.22
C LEU A 180 3.05 -17.61 -11.43
N VAL A 181 3.87 -18.64 -11.26
CA VAL A 181 4.21 -19.58 -12.33
C VAL A 181 2.99 -20.44 -12.64
N ARG A 182 2.65 -20.54 -13.92
CA ARG A 182 1.63 -21.47 -14.38
C ARG A 182 2.21 -22.89 -14.35
N SER A 183 1.59 -23.77 -13.58
CA SER A 183 1.91 -25.19 -13.54
C SER A 183 0.72 -26.02 -14.01
N GLU A 184 0.97 -27.06 -14.80
CA GLU A 184 -0.05 -28.03 -15.19
C GLU A 184 -0.34 -29.03 -14.06
N THR A 185 0.61 -29.23 -13.15
CA THR A 185 0.53 -30.22 -12.07
C THR A 185 0.16 -29.61 -10.73
N ILE A 186 0.32 -28.29 -10.58
CA ILE A 186 0.07 -27.57 -9.34
C ILE A 186 -1.01 -26.52 -9.60
N GLN A 187 -2.21 -26.78 -9.07
CA GLN A 187 -3.31 -25.83 -9.08
C GLN A 187 -3.18 -24.83 -7.92
N ASN A 188 -3.64 -23.60 -8.16
CA ASN A 188 -3.78 -22.57 -7.14
C ASN A 188 -5.27 -22.27 -6.96
N ASP A 189 -5.68 -22.11 -5.71
CA ASP A 189 -7.02 -21.64 -5.38
C ASP A 189 -7.12 -20.14 -5.61
N TRP A 190 -8.10 -19.75 -6.41
CA TRP A 190 -8.38 -18.35 -6.69
C TRP A 190 -9.65 -17.90 -5.97
N TYR A 191 -9.54 -16.78 -5.27
CA TYR A 191 -10.64 -16.17 -4.54
C TYR A 191 -11.05 -14.88 -5.24
N THR A 192 -12.35 -14.71 -5.42
CA THR A 192 -12.92 -13.49 -5.96
C THR A 192 -14.18 -13.13 -5.21
N ARG A 193 -14.50 -11.84 -5.22
CA ARG A 193 -15.80 -11.36 -4.81
C ARG A 193 -16.63 -11.07 -6.05
N TRP A 194 -17.63 -11.90 -6.28
CA TRP A 194 -18.63 -11.62 -7.30
C TRP A 194 -19.42 -10.38 -6.91
N ASN A 195 -19.74 -9.53 -7.90
CA ASN A 195 -20.50 -8.30 -7.71
C ASN A 195 -19.82 -7.27 -6.78
N MET A 196 -18.53 -6.97 -7.02
CA MET A 196 -17.81 -5.94 -6.26
C MET A 196 -18.52 -4.59 -6.39
N GLN A 197 -18.92 -4.02 -5.25
CA GLN A 197 -19.73 -2.80 -5.19
C GLN A 197 -18.84 -1.57 -4.95
N PRO A 198 -19.25 -0.38 -5.43
CA PRO A 198 -18.50 0.84 -5.19
C PRO A 198 -18.30 1.09 -3.69
N TYR A 199 -17.16 1.69 -3.34
CA TYR A 199 -16.77 2.04 -1.96
C TYR A 199 -16.57 0.84 -1.02
N GLU A 200 -16.41 -0.35 -1.59
CA GLU A 200 -15.77 -1.46 -0.90
C GLU A 200 -14.25 -1.30 -1.02
N MET A 201 -13.53 -1.53 0.06
CA MET A 201 -12.09 -1.42 0.09
C MET A 201 -11.50 -2.83 0.12
N TYR A 202 -10.79 -3.19 -0.94
CA TYR A 202 -10.10 -4.45 -1.11
C TYR A 202 -8.66 -4.24 -0.70
N VAL A 203 -8.19 -4.97 0.31
CA VAL A 203 -6.85 -4.79 0.89
C VAL A 203 -6.11 -6.12 0.87
N TRP A 204 -4.87 -6.15 0.40
CA TRP A 204 -4.00 -7.32 0.49
C TRP A 204 -2.56 -6.95 0.75
N ASN A 205 -1.79 -7.87 1.33
CA ASN A 205 -0.35 -7.73 1.45
C ASN A 205 0.32 -7.75 0.07
N SER A 206 1.02 -6.68 -0.29
CA SER A 206 1.63 -6.50 -1.61
C SER A 206 2.88 -7.35 -1.83
N ARG A 207 3.37 -8.06 -0.80
CA ARG A 207 4.59 -8.88 -0.81
C ARG A 207 4.31 -10.38 -0.85
N SER A 208 3.06 -10.80 -0.69
CA SER A 208 2.73 -12.21 -0.47
C SER A 208 1.48 -12.67 -1.22
N VAL A 209 0.52 -11.78 -1.50
CA VAL A 209 -0.73 -12.14 -2.16
C VAL A 209 -0.61 -11.88 -3.66
N ALA A 210 -0.66 -12.94 -4.46
CA ALA A 210 -0.73 -12.80 -5.91
C ALA A 210 -2.14 -12.41 -6.33
N HIS A 211 -2.25 -11.52 -7.30
CA HIS A 211 -3.53 -11.04 -7.78
C HIS A 211 -3.53 -10.84 -9.30
N ALA A 212 -4.73 -10.83 -9.87
CA ALA A 212 -4.97 -10.55 -11.28
C ALA A 212 -6.38 -9.96 -11.48
N ALA A 213 -6.64 -9.42 -12.66
CA ALA A 213 -8.00 -9.13 -13.12
C ALA A 213 -8.42 -10.19 -14.15
N VAL A 214 -9.55 -10.87 -13.93
CA VAL A 214 -9.98 -11.98 -14.81
C VAL A 214 -11.11 -11.59 -15.72
N LYS A 215 -11.01 -11.97 -16.99
CA LYS A 215 -12.07 -11.75 -17.95
C LYS A 215 -13.33 -12.54 -17.55
N ILE A 216 -14.47 -11.86 -17.50
CA ILE A 216 -15.79 -12.47 -17.35
C ILE A 216 -16.71 -12.01 -18.50
N GLY A 217 -17.63 -12.86 -18.93
CA GLY A 217 -18.49 -12.59 -20.09
C GLY A 217 -17.68 -12.35 -21.37
N ASP A 218 -18.08 -11.36 -22.18
CA ASP A 218 -17.38 -11.00 -23.41
C ASP A 218 -16.09 -10.18 -23.17
N GLY A 219 -15.87 -9.73 -21.92
CA GLY A 219 -14.73 -8.93 -21.49
C GLY A 219 -14.67 -7.52 -22.07
N LYS A 220 -15.77 -7.01 -22.64
CA LYS A 220 -15.83 -5.64 -23.17
C LYS A 220 -16.21 -4.59 -22.12
N GLY A 221 -16.59 -5.02 -20.92
CA GLY A 221 -16.90 -4.12 -19.83
C GLY A 221 -15.67 -3.34 -19.37
N LYS A 222 -15.91 -2.07 -19.04
CA LYS A 222 -14.93 -1.17 -18.43
C LYS A 222 -15.10 -1.19 -16.92
N ARG A 223 -14.04 -0.87 -16.18
CA ARG A 223 -14.13 -0.68 -14.72
C ARG A 223 -13.33 0.54 -14.30
N SER A 224 -13.94 1.32 -13.41
CA SER A 224 -13.34 2.49 -12.79
C SER A 224 -12.96 2.19 -11.34
N SER A 225 -11.80 2.64 -10.90
CA SER A 225 -11.30 2.36 -9.56
C SER A 225 -10.21 3.31 -9.10
N ILE A 226 -9.98 3.32 -7.80
CA ILE A 226 -8.84 3.96 -7.15
C ILE A 226 -7.92 2.86 -6.64
N ALA A 227 -6.63 2.97 -6.92
CA ALA A 227 -5.60 2.13 -6.31
C ALA A 227 -4.70 3.01 -5.43
N CYS A 228 -4.45 2.57 -4.20
CA CYS A 228 -3.57 3.28 -3.28
C CYS A 228 -2.78 2.30 -2.41
N PRO A 229 -1.53 1.95 -2.79
CA PRO A 229 -0.65 1.20 -1.90
C PRO A 229 -0.35 2.00 -0.62
N LEU A 230 -0.37 1.30 0.50
CA LEU A 230 -0.10 1.80 1.84
C LEU A 230 1.17 1.16 2.37
N LEU A 231 2.06 2.02 2.84
CA LEU A 231 3.21 1.63 3.65
C LEU A 231 2.93 2.07 5.08
N ILE A 232 2.95 1.13 6.02
CA ILE A 232 2.89 1.42 7.46
C ILE A 232 4.23 1.03 8.05
N VAL A 233 4.84 2.00 8.73
CA VAL A 233 6.14 1.86 9.36
C VAL A 233 6.09 2.32 10.80
N HIS A 234 6.96 1.78 11.64
CA HIS A 234 7.23 2.33 12.96
C HIS A 234 8.70 2.75 13.09
N PRO A 235 9.00 3.78 13.90
CA PRO A 235 10.35 4.05 14.34
C PRO A 235 10.89 2.88 15.17
N ASN A 236 12.12 2.45 14.92
CA ASN A 236 12.81 1.49 15.77
C ASN A 236 12.90 2.06 17.19
N ASP A 237 12.17 1.46 18.13
CA ASP A 237 12.03 1.89 19.54
C ASP A 237 13.34 1.79 20.36
N ASP A 238 14.47 1.45 19.75
CA ASP A 238 15.76 1.28 20.44
C ASP A 238 16.46 2.62 20.75
N LEU A 239 15.66 3.59 21.16
CA LEU A 239 16.07 4.87 21.72
C LEU A 239 15.18 5.17 22.92
N SER A 240 15.27 4.28 23.90
CA SER A 240 14.97 4.61 25.29
C SER A 240 15.46 6.03 25.60
N PRO A 241 14.67 6.86 26.29
CA PRO A 241 15.11 8.16 26.78
C PRO A 241 16.04 7.96 27.98
N SER A 242 17.15 7.24 27.80
CA SER A 242 18.16 7.04 28.83
C SER A 242 19.46 7.75 28.47
N VAL A 243 19.37 9.02 28.02
CA VAL A 243 20.34 10.09 28.33
C VAL A 243 19.63 11.46 28.31
N LEU A 244 18.55 11.63 29.08
CA LEU A 244 18.06 12.95 29.49
C LEU A 244 17.78 12.94 31.00
N SER A 245 18.78 12.52 31.77
CA SER A 245 18.85 12.76 33.22
C SER A 245 20.20 13.35 33.65
N SER A 246 20.82 14.15 32.79
CA SER A 246 21.76 15.17 33.25
C SER A 246 21.19 16.53 32.89
N SER A 247 20.31 17.05 33.75
CA SER A 247 20.08 18.48 33.83
C SER A 247 21.46 19.17 33.94
N PRO A 248 21.79 20.16 33.10
CA PRO A 248 22.92 21.02 33.43
C PRO A 248 22.54 21.73 34.73
N LYS A 249 23.21 21.36 35.82
CA LYS A 249 23.23 22.21 37.00
C LYS A 249 23.89 23.51 36.56
N TYR A 250 23.09 24.54 36.39
CA TYR A 250 23.60 25.90 36.45
C TYR A 250 24.11 26.09 37.88
N ASP A 251 25.42 25.92 38.06
CA ASP A 251 26.09 26.44 39.24
C ASP A 251 26.12 27.97 39.07
N THR A 252 25.25 28.62 39.82
CA THR A 252 25.36 30.05 40.15
C THR A 252 26.70 30.30 40.83
N LEU A 253 27.55 31.11 40.18
CA LEU A 253 28.53 32.00 40.81
C LEU A 253 28.51 33.34 40.08
#